data_AF-A0A2S1T1V5-F1
#
_entry.id   AF-A0A2S1T1V5-F1
#
_cell.length_a   1.000
_cell.length_b   1.000
_cell.length_c   1.000
_cell.angle_alpha   90.00
_cell.angle_beta   90.00
_cell.angle_gamma   90.00
#
_symmetry.space_group_name_H-M   'P 1'
#
loop_
_entity.id
_entity.type
_entity.pdbx_description
1 polymer ?
#
loop_
_entity_poly.entity_id
_entity_poly.type
_entity_poly.pdbx_seq_one_letter_code
_entity_poly.pdbx_strand_id
1 'polypeptide(L)'
;MITLSPTGARILDSNNDGVVSGHAAAMARLEADGLVVRHDRDGGTHWMTEDGWTALDTWRQKNGRAPAAPVTIPRRLPKAQHDAILTAAGRPDQLVPGRDDGDVFAAGETWFRGPTLRAVHAAGYADFWRRPGEENAPYTGRSLYLTPAGREYARLRGSIDVHRRRVVIIACGSEKLPHPGRNEYGNLNAGYPAGELYTGQYHRSLRLAADALTAPSLIRIASALHGLVDLKRPLLPYDVTIGDERAVTAERVARHAAELGTDDADVIFLGGQEYAALLRPAIPHLLTPLAGGMGEHRGLCKQAREDAAVRDAWWKEAAELHAEHHPARA
;
A
#
# COMPACT_ATOMS: atom_id res chain seq x y z
N MET A 1 25.29 27.94 -20.37
CA MET A 1 23.94 27.51 -19.94
C MET A 1 23.18 27.04 -21.17
N ILE A 2 22.84 25.76 -21.22
CA ILE A 2 22.04 25.18 -22.31
C ILE A 2 20.63 25.72 -22.17
N THR A 3 20.11 26.37 -23.22
CA THR A 3 18.74 26.91 -23.19
C THR A 3 17.79 25.88 -23.77
N LEU A 4 16.95 25.30 -22.92
CA LEU A 4 15.97 24.30 -23.31
C LEU A 4 14.95 24.89 -24.29
N SER A 5 14.84 24.32 -25.49
CA SER A 5 13.81 24.72 -26.47
C SER A 5 12.40 24.41 -25.93
N PRO A 6 11.33 25.14 -26.34
CA PRO A 6 9.97 24.83 -25.89
C PRO A 6 9.53 23.39 -26.19
N THR A 7 9.97 22.81 -27.30
CA THR A 7 9.69 21.41 -27.66
C THR A 7 10.45 20.44 -26.76
N GLY A 8 11.73 20.71 -26.50
CA GLY A 8 12.54 19.92 -25.56
C GLY A 8 11.95 19.98 -24.15
N ALA A 9 11.57 21.18 -23.69
CA ALA A 9 10.91 21.38 -22.41
C ALA A 9 9.62 20.57 -22.29
N ARG A 10 8.75 20.59 -23.31
CA ARG A 10 7.52 19.79 -23.28
C ARG A 10 7.79 18.28 -23.22
N ILE A 11 8.81 17.80 -23.93
CA ILE A 11 9.21 16.39 -23.91
C ILE A 11 9.74 16.01 -22.51
N LEU A 12 10.58 16.83 -21.89
CA LEU A 12 11.09 16.57 -20.54
C LEU A 12 9.99 16.72 -19.46
N ASP A 13 9.11 17.72 -19.57
CA ASP A 13 8.05 18.04 -18.58
C ASP A 13 6.89 17.03 -18.60
N SER A 14 6.71 16.29 -19.69
CA SER A 14 5.67 15.25 -19.80
C SER A 14 6.09 13.90 -19.22
N ASN A 15 7.36 13.73 -18.84
CA ASN A 15 7.93 12.48 -18.33
C ASN A 15 8.53 12.71 -16.92
N ASN A 16 7.64 12.84 -15.92
CA ASN A 16 8.00 13.19 -14.53
C ASN A 16 8.80 12.09 -13.80
N ASP A 17 8.92 10.91 -14.39
CA ASP A 17 9.69 9.76 -13.90
C ASP A 17 11.13 9.74 -14.44
N GLY A 18 11.51 10.72 -15.28
CA GLY A 18 12.84 10.81 -15.87
C GLY A 18 13.06 9.89 -17.08
N VAL A 19 12.06 9.12 -17.50
CA VAL A 19 12.13 8.27 -18.70
C VAL A 19 11.55 9.04 -19.87
N VAL A 20 12.42 9.55 -20.72
CA VAL A 20 12.05 10.43 -21.83
C VAL A 20 11.90 9.62 -23.11
N SER A 21 10.73 9.75 -23.75
CA SER A 21 10.49 9.25 -25.10
C SER A 21 9.90 10.35 -25.98
N GLY A 22 10.16 10.28 -27.29
CA GLY A 22 9.71 11.30 -28.21
C GLY A 22 10.14 11.05 -29.65
N HIS A 23 9.82 12.00 -30.52
CA HIS A 23 10.22 11.94 -31.93
C HIS A 23 11.75 11.86 -32.07
N ALA A 24 12.26 10.96 -32.91
CA ALA A 24 13.69 10.63 -33.00
C ALA A 24 14.60 11.87 -33.16
N ALA A 25 14.20 12.84 -33.99
CA ALA A 25 14.94 14.10 -34.16
C ALA A 25 15.00 14.98 -32.90
N ALA A 26 13.95 14.98 -32.07
CA ALA A 26 13.95 15.71 -30.82
C ALA A 26 14.79 15.01 -29.75
N MET A 27 14.73 13.68 -29.69
CA MET A 27 15.56 12.87 -28.79
C MET A 27 17.05 12.98 -29.14
N ALA A 28 17.41 12.90 -30.42
CA ALA A 28 18.79 13.09 -30.88
C ALA A 28 19.35 14.47 -30.50
N ARG A 29 18.49 15.50 -30.48
CA ARG A 29 18.89 16.84 -30.06
C ARG A 29 19.07 16.95 -28.54
N LEU A 30 18.14 16.40 -27.76
CA LEU A 30 18.27 16.36 -26.29
C LEU A 30 19.50 15.54 -25.86
N GLU A 31 19.81 14.47 -26.57
CA GLU A 31 20.99 13.63 -26.36
C GLU A 31 22.29 14.38 -26.75
N ALA A 32 22.30 15.08 -27.88
CA ALA A 32 23.44 15.92 -28.28
C ALA A 32 23.69 17.09 -27.31
N ASP A 33 22.62 17.61 -26.69
CA ASP A 33 22.69 18.64 -25.65
C ASP A 33 23.05 18.04 -24.26
N GLY A 34 23.24 16.72 -24.14
CA GLY A 34 23.59 16.05 -22.88
C GLY A 34 22.46 16.04 -21.84
N LEU A 35 21.23 16.36 -22.24
CA LEU A 35 20.06 16.46 -21.36
C LEU A 35 19.38 15.12 -21.12
N VAL A 36 19.60 14.16 -22.03
CA VAL A 36 19.13 12.78 -21.89
C VAL A 36 20.22 11.81 -22.36
N VAL A 37 20.23 10.59 -21.84
CA VAL A 37 21.13 9.50 -22.25
C VAL A 37 20.32 8.30 -22.68
N ARG A 38 20.76 7.60 -23.72
CA ARG A 38 20.03 6.45 -24.26
C ARG A 38 20.00 5.30 -23.24
N HIS A 39 18.84 4.65 -23.11
CA HIS A 39 18.69 3.42 -22.33
C HIS A 39 18.78 2.20 -23.26
N ASP A 40 19.89 1.48 -23.20
CA ASP A 40 20.23 0.46 -24.20
C ASP A 40 19.36 -0.81 -24.14
N ARG A 41 18.55 -0.99 -23.08
CA ARG A 41 17.79 -2.23 -22.86
C ARG A 41 16.47 -2.30 -23.62
N ASP A 42 15.83 -1.17 -23.92
CA ASP A 42 14.42 -1.16 -24.37
C ASP A 42 14.22 -0.58 -25.77
N GLY A 43 15.31 -0.31 -26.50
CA GLY A 43 15.27 -0.05 -27.95
C GLY A 43 14.69 1.30 -28.38
N GLY A 44 14.49 2.27 -27.48
CA GLY A 44 13.97 3.59 -27.88
C GLY A 44 13.73 4.63 -26.79
N THR A 45 14.03 4.33 -25.53
CA THR A 45 13.86 5.25 -24.39
C THR A 45 15.18 5.89 -23.99
N HIS A 46 15.11 7.09 -23.41
CA HIS A 46 16.25 7.80 -22.84
C HIS A 46 15.99 8.15 -21.37
N TRP A 47 17.03 8.26 -20.56
CA TRP A 47 16.96 8.77 -19.19
C TRP A 47 17.37 10.24 -19.17
N MET A 48 16.62 11.06 -18.45
CA MET A 48 17.00 12.45 -18.23
C MET A 48 18.23 12.53 -17.33
N THR A 49 19.22 13.31 -17.74
CA THR A 49 20.43 13.56 -16.92
C THR A 49 20.17 14.62 -15.85
N GLU A 50 21.11 14.80 -14.94
CA GLU A 50 21.09 15.89 -13.96
C GLU A 50 21.04 17.27 -14.65
N ASP A 51 21.75 17.43 -15.78
CA ASP A 51 21.69 18.63 -16.61
C ASP A 51 20.30 18.79 -17.26
N GLY A 52 19.65 17.69 -17.65
CA GLY A 52 18.27 17.68 -18.13
C GLY A 52 17.27 18.18 -17.09
N TRP A 53 17.35 17.70 -15.85
CA TRP A 53 16.52 18.16 -14.74
C TRP A 53 16.75 19.65 -14.45
N THR A 54 18.01 20.08 -14.37
CA THR A 54 18.39 21.47 -14.09
C THR A 54 17.90 22.42 -15.19
N ALA A 55 18.02 22.01 -16.45
CA ALA A 55 17.53 22.78 -17.59
C ALA A 55 16.00 22.88 -17.61
N LEU A 56 15.29 21.81 -17.24
CA LEU A 56 13.83 21.79 -17.14
C LEU A 56 13.33 22.73 -16.04
N ASP A 57 13.94 22.70 -14.85
CA ASP A 57 13.53 23.58 -13.75
C ASP A 57 13.81 25.05 -14.04
N THR A 58 14.96 25.36 -14.65
CA THR A 58 15.28 26.71 -15.13
C THR A 58 14.24 27.19 -16.14
N TRP A 59 13.79 26.30 -17.04
CA TRP A 59 12.76 26.60 -18.02
C TRP A 59 11.39 26.83 -17.36
N ARG A 60 10.98 26.01 -16.39
CA ARG A 60 9.73 26.14 -15.62
C ARG A 60 9.67 27.45 -14.85
N GLN A 61 10.77 27.84 -14.20
CA GLN A 61 10.86 29.11 -13.47
C GLN A 61 10.67 30.32 -14.39
N LYS A 62 11.21 30.24 -15.62
CA LYS A 62 11.13 31.34 -16.60
C LYS A 62 9.80 31.42 -17.34
N ASN A 63 9.16 30.28 -17.64
CA ASN A 63 8.00 30.22 -18.54
C ASN A 63 6.69 29.84 -17.84
N GLY A 64 6.73 29.57 -16.53
CA GLY A 64 5.66 28.87 -15.82
C GLY A 64 5.69 27.36 -16.12
N ARG A 65 5.12 26.54 -15.23
CA ARG A 65 4.95 25.11 -15.49
C ARG A 65 4.08 24.97 -16.74
N ALA A 66 4.51 24.18 -17.74
CA ALA A 66 3.62 23.89 -18.85
C ALA A 66 2.36 23.25 -18.27
N PRO A 67 1.16 23.55 -18.79
CA PRO A 67 -0.02 22.84 -18.36
C PRO A 67 0.26 21.35 -18.51
N ALA A 68 0.05 20.59 -17.43
CA ALA A 68 0.22 19.14 -17.45
C ALA A 68 -0.44 18.59 -18.72
N ALA A 69 0.21 17.63 -19.37
CA ALA A 69 -0.36 16.96 -20.55
C ALA A 69 -1.84 16.67 -20.26
N PRO A 70 -2.75 17.00 -21.19
CA PRO A 70 -4.17 16.96 -20.91
C PRO A 70 -4.51 15.57 -20.39
N VAL A 71 -4.96 15.53 -19.14
CA VAL A 71 -5.35 14.30 -18.47
C VAL A 71 -6.36 13.61 -19.37
N THR A 72 -5.96 12.50 -19.99
CA THR A 72 -6.84 11.80 -20.93
C THR A 72 -7.86 11.07 -20.08
N ILE A 73 -9.03 11.68 -19.93
CA ILE A 73 -10.09 11.14 -19.09
C ILE A 73 -10.52 9.78 -19.69
N PRO A 74 -10.28 8.65 -18.99
CA PRO A 74 -10.52 7.32 -19.53
C PRO A 74 -11.98 7.18 -19.94
N ARG A 75 -12.29 6.47 -21.02
CA ARG A 75 -13.68 6.27 -21.47
C ARG A 75 -14.50 5.68 -20.32
N ARG A 76 -15.73 6.18 -20.13
CA ARG A 76 -16.62 5.64 -19.10
C ARG A 76 -16.90 4.16 -19.38
N LEU A 77 -16.73 3.33 -18.36
CA LEU A 77 -17.06 1.91 -18.39
C LEU A 77 -18.58 1.71 -18.40
N PRO A 78 -19.08 0.52 -18.77
CA PRO A 78 -20.48 0.19 -18.58
C PRO A 78 -20.85 0.28 -17.09
N LYS A 79 -22.14 0.54 -16.82
CA LYS A 79 -22.62 0.93 -15.49
C LYS A 79 -22.14 0.01 -14.36
N ALA A 80 -22.27 -1.30 -14.52
CA ALA A 80 -21.90 -2.26 -13.48
C ALA A 80 -20.40 -2.22 -13.13
N GLN A 81 -19.51 -2.08 -14.11
CA GLN A 81 -18.07 -1.99 -13.89
C GLN A 81 -17.67 -0.63 -13.31
N HIS A 82 -18.32 0.44 -13.77
CA HIS A 82 -18.16 1.78 -13.20
C HIS A 82 -18.54 1.79 -11.72
N ASP A 83 -19.74 1.31 -11.39
CA ASP A 83 -20.24 1.22 -10.01
C ASP A 83 -19.31 0.34 -9.15
N ALA A 84 -18.78 -0.76 -9.71
CA ALA A 84 -17.80 -1.61 -9.01
C ALA A 84 -16.52 -0.88 -8.60
N ILE A 85 -15.94 -0.10 -9.50
CA ILE A 85 -14.73 0.68 -9.20
C ILE A 85 -15.04 1.77 -8.17
N LEU A 86 -16.18 2.46 -8.31
CA LEU A 86 -16.54 3.52 -7.36
C LEU A 86 -16.89 2.99 -5.97
N THR A 87 -17.56 1.83 -5.89
CA THR A 87 -17.80 1.14 -4.61
C THR A 87 -16.48 0.78 -3.94
N ALA A 88 -15.54 0.17 -4.68
CA ALA A 88 -14.23 -0.16 -4.13
C ALA A 88 -13.44 1.09 -3.69
N ALA A 89 -13.46 2.14 -4.52
CA ALA A 89 -12.77 3.41 -4.25
C ALA A 89 -13.24 4.10 -2.96
N GLY A 90 -14.53 3.94 -2.60
CA GLY A 90 -15.08 4.47 -1.35
C GLY A 90 -14.74 3.64 -0.12
N ARG A 91 -14.16 2.43 -0.27
CA ARG A 91 -13.81 1.55 0.84
C ARG A 91 -12.36 1.76 1.29
N PRO A 92 -12.08 1.68 2.60
CA PRO A 92 -10.70 1.74 3.10
C PRO A 92 -9.81 0.66 2.49
N ASP A 93 -10.33 -0.56 2.34
CA ASP A 93 -9.61 -1.72 1.81
C ASP A 93 -9.48 -1.74 0.29
N GLN A 94 -10.17 -0.83 -0.40
CA GLN A 94 -10.18 -0.72 -1.87
C GLN A 94 -10.51 -2.01 -2.59
N LEU A 95 -11.29 -2.86 -1.92
CA LEU A 95 -11.72 -4.13 -2.42
C LEU A 95 -12.96 -3.93 -3.30
N VAL A 96 -12.96 -4.48 -4.50
CA VAL A 96 -14.14 -4.75 -5.30
C VAL A 96 -14.75 -6.06 -4.78
N PRO A 97 -15.85 -5.99 -4.01
CA PRO A 97 -16.36 -7.16 -3.31
C PRO A 97 -16.94 -8.18 -4.28
N GLY A 98 -16.37 -9.39 -4.24
CA GLY A 98 -16.89 -10.59 -4.87
C GLY A 98 -17.79 -11.37 -3.93
N ARG A 99 -18.05 -12.63 -4.28
CA ARG A 99 -18.90 -13.51 -3.47
C ARG A 99 -18.18 -14.04 -2.21
N ASP A 100 -16.86 -14.04 -2.25
CA ASP A 100 -15.98 -14.50 -1.18
C ASP A 100 -15.71 -13.44 -0.10
N ASP A 101 -16.13 -12.18 -0.32
CA ASP A 101 -16.20 -11.19 0.75
C ASP A 101 -17.40 -11.50 1.67
N GLY A 102 -17.16 -12.40 2.61
CA GLY A 102 -18.17 -12.87 3.55
C GLY A 102 -18.72 -11.77 4.45
N ASP A 103 -17.91 -10.76 4.80
CA ASP A 103 -18.35 -9.64 5.64
C ASP A 103 -19.34 -8.77 4.86
N VAL A 104 -19.04 -8.40 3.60
CA VAL A 104 -19.96 -7.65 2.71
C VAL A 104 -21.22 -8.46 2.43
N PHE A 105 -21.07 -9.75 2.13
CA PHE A 105 -22.20 -10.62 1.85
C PHE A 105 -23.15 -10.70 3.06
N ALA A 106 -22.60 -10.87 4.27
CA ALA A 106 -23.39 -10.93 5.51
C ALA A 106 -24.03 -9.59 5.87
N ALA A 107 -23.35 -8.47 5.58
CA ALA A 107 -23.86 -7.11 5.81
C ALA A 107 -24.93 -6.67 4.78
N GLY A 108 -25.13 -7.44 3.71
CA GLY A 108 -26.05 -7.07 2.62
C GLY A 108 -25.55 -5.89 1.78
N GLU A 109 -24.26 -5.61 1.82
CA GLU A 109 -23.62 -4.57 1.03
C GLU A 109 -23.56 -4.96 -0.47
N THR A 110 -23.36 -3.97 -1.34
CA THR A 110 -23.26 -4.20 -2.79
C THR A 110 -22.05 -5.06 -3.11
N TRP A 111 -22.29 -6.22 -3.72
CA TRP A 111 -21.26 -7.12 -4.27
C TRP A 111 -21.47 -7.36 -5.76
N PHE A 112 -20.41 -7.77 -6.45
CA PHE A 112 -20.40 -7.86 -7.91
C PHE A 112 -20.29 -9.30 -8.39
N ARG A 113 -21.06 -9.62 -9.44
CA ARG A 113 -21.04 -10.95 -10.04
C ARG A 113 -19.75 -11.18 -10.84
N GLY A 114 -19.39 -12.45 -11.01
CA GLY A 114 -18.20 -12.86 -11.76
C GLY A 114 -17.98 -12.19 -13.13
N PRO A 115 -19.01 -11.97 -13.99
CA PRO A 115 -18.83 -11.25 -15.24
C PRO A 115 -18.37 -9.79 -15.07
N THR A 116 -18.89 -9.08 -14.07
CA THR A 116 -18.49 -7.69 -13.77
C THR A 116 -17.05 -7.66 -13.30
N LEU A 117 -16.70 -8.51 -12.33
CA LEU A 117 -15.35 -8.61 -11.81
C LEU A 117 -14.35 -8.94 -12.95
N ARG A 118 -14.68 -9.90 -13.84
CA ARG A 118 -13.80 -10.25 -14.99
C ARG A 118 -13.56 -9.05 -15.90
N ALA A 119 -14.60 -8.27 -16.15
CA ALA A 119 -14.50 -7.09 -17.02
C ALA A 119 -13.65 -5.99 -16.39
N VAL A 120 -13.76 -5.75 -15.07
CA VAL A 120 -12.92 -4.78 -14.35
C VAL A 120 -11.46 -5.24 -14.34
N HIS A 121 -11.21 -6.53 -14.10
CA HIS A 121 -9.87 -7.12 -14.16
C HIS A 121 -9.26 -7.06 -15.56
N ALA A 122 -10.01 -7.46 -16.59
CA ALA A 122 -9.55 -7.40 -17.98
C ALA A 122 -9.26 -5.97 -18.46
N ALA A 123 -9.92 -4.97 -17.87
CA ALA A 123 -9.65 -3.56 -18.12
C ALA A 123 -8.44 -3.02 -17.35
N GLY A 124 -7.81 -3.82 -16.48
CA GLY A 124 -6.65 -3.45 -15.68
C GLY A 124 -6.96 -2.53 -14.50
N TYR A 125 -8.24 -2.36 -14.13
CA TYR A 125 -8.65 -1.44 -13.06
C TYR A 125 -8.69 -2.09 -11.67
N ALA A 126 -8.76 -3.41 -11.59
CA ALA A 126 -8.64 -4.13 -10.33
C ALA A 126 -7.96 -5.47 -10.55
N ASP A 127 -7.18 -5.94 -9.59
CA ASP A 127 -6.43 -7.19 -9.69
C ASP A 127 -6.46 -7.99 -8.38
N PHE A 128 -6.11 -9.26 -8.43
CA PHE A 128 -5.92 -10.10 -7.26
C PHE A 128 -4.47 -10.01 -6.80
N TRP A 129 -4.23 -10.00 -5.48
CA TRP A 129 -2.89 -10.27 -4.99
C TRP A 129 -2.62 -11.76 -5.10
N ARG A 130 -1.66 -12.10 -5.95
CA ARG A 130 -1.20 -13.48 -6.10
C ARG A 130 -0.59 -13.94 -4.79
N ARG A 131 -1.14 -15.00 -4.20
CA ARG A 131 -0.44 -15.73 -3.15
C ARG A 131 0.69 -16.53 -3.78
N PRO A 132 1.86 -16.65 -3.13
CA PRO A 132 2.90 -17.57 -3.58
C PRO A 132 2.32 -18.99 -3.77
N GLY A 133 2.48 -19.55 -4.97
CA GLY A 133 1.94 -20.86 -5.34
C GLY A 133 0.54 -20.86 -5.97
N GLU A 134 -0.15 -19.72 -6.09
CA GLU A 134 -1.47 -19.61 -6.76
C GLU A 134 -1.37 -19.16 -8.23
N GLU A 135 -0.29 -19.50 -8.95
CA GLU A 135 -0.04 -19.01 -10.32
C GLU A 135 -1.15 -19.34 -11.34
N ASN A 136 -1.94 -20.38 -11.08
CA ASN A 136 -2.99 -20.89 -11.98
C ASN A 136 -4.37 -21.02 -11.31
N ALA A 137 -4.62 -20.35 -10.18
CA ALA A 137 -5.91 -20.47 -9.51
C ALA A 137 -7.04 -19.91 -10.41
N PRO A 138 -8.08 -20.71 -10.74
CA PRO A 138 -9.13 -20.28 -11.66
C PRO A 138 -9.89 -19.07 -11.11
N TYR A 139 -10.25 -18.17 -12.01
CA TYR A 139 -11.04 -16.99 -11.72
C TYR A 139 -12.47 -17.37 -11.28
N THR A 140 -12.70 -17.56 -9.99
CA THR A 140 -14.01 -17.95 -9.45
C THR A 140 -14.66 -16.84 -8.62
N GLY A 141 -14.82 -15.64 -9.21
CA GLY A 141 -15.59 -14.56 -8.57
C GLY A 141 -15.02 -14.08 -7.23
N ARG A 142 -13.70 -14.22 -7.08
CA ARG A 142 -12.92 -13.66 -5.97
C ARG A 142 -12.96 -12.13 -6.02
N SER A 143 -12.94 -11.52 -4.84
CA SER A 143 -12.76 -10.09 -4.69
C SER A 143 -11.45 -9.61 -5.32
N LEU A 144 -11.45 -8.38 -5.82
CA LEU A 144 -10.31 -7.75 -6.48
C LEU A 144 -9.90 -6.49 -5.71
N TYR A 145 -8.68 -6.02 -5.86
CA TYR A 145 -8.22 -4.76 -5.29
C TYR A 145 -7.97 -3.76 -6.39
N LEU A 146 -8.29 -2.48 -6.16
CA LEU A 146 -8.01 -1.45 -7.14
C LEU A 146 -6.51 -1.36 -7.45
N THR A 147 -6.19 -1.35 -8.75
CA THR A 147 -4.84 -1.05 -9.24
C THR A 147 -4.60 0.47 -9.25
N PRO A 148 -3.37 0.96 -9.51
CA PRO A 148 -3.13 2.37 -9.77
C PRO A 148 -4.06 2.96 -10.84
N ALA A 149 -4.31 2.23 -11.93
CA ALA A 149 -5.23 2.65 -12.98
C ALA A 149 -6.68 2.72 -12.50
N GLY A 150 -7.12 1.80 -11.63
CA GLY A 150 -8.45 1.79 -11.03
C GLY A 150 -8.68 2.99 -10.12
N ARG A 151 -7.69 3.33 -9.29
CA ARG A 151 -7.72 4.53 -8.44
C ARG A 151 -7.78 5.79 -9.29
N GLU A 152 -6.97 5.88 -10.35
CA GLU A 152 -7.01 7.03 -11.26
C GLU A 152 -8.34 7.16 -11.99
N TYR A 153 -8.91 6.04 -12.44
CA TYR A 153 -10.26 6.03 -12.98
C TYR A 153 -11.28 6.59 -12.00
N ALA A 154 -11.24 6.17 -10.73
CA ALA A 154 -12.13 6.66 -9.68
C ALA A 154 -11.97 8.17 -9.42
N ARG A 155 -10.74 8.70 -9.44
CA ARG A 155 -10.49 10.15 -9.32
C ARG A 155 -11.13 10.91 -10.48
N LEU A 156 -10.84 10.48 -11.72
CA LEU A 156 -11.25 11.21 -12.93
C LEU A 156 -12.73 11.06 -13.28
N ARG A 157 -13.36 9.93 -12.92
CA ARG A 157 -14.76 9.63 -13.30
C ARG A 157 -15.73 9.61 -12.13
N GLY A 158 -15.25 9.35 -10.93
CA GLY A 158 -16.06 9.36 -9.70
C GLY A 158 -15.85 10.60 -8.84
N SER A 159 -14.82 11.41 -9.12
CA SER A 159 -14.41 12.54 -8.26
C SER A 159 -14.14 12.10 -6.81
N ILE A 160 -13.65 10.87 -6.63
CA ILE A 160 -13.28 10.31 -5.33
C ILE A 160 -11.79 10.53 -5.12
N ASP A 161 -11.41 11.14 -4.00
CA ASP A 161 -10.00 11.23 -3.59
C ASP A 161 -9.54 9.88 -3.04
N VAL A 162 -9.04 9.03 -3.94
CA VAL A 162 -8.57 7.68 -3.60
C VAL A 162 -7.06 7.71 -3.39
N HIS A 163 -6.62 7.38 -2.18
CA HIS A 163 -5.21 7.12 -1.85
C HIS A 163 -4.85 5.62 -2.07
N ARG A 164 -3.62 5.16 -1.79
CA ARG A 164 -3.33 3.71 -1.67
C ARG A 164 -3.91 3.17 -0.37
N ARG A 165 -4.07 1.86 -0.21
CA ARG A 165 -4.53 1.31 1.08
C ARG A 165 -3.56 1.72 2.19
N ARG A 166 -4.13 2.03 3.35
CA ARG A 166 -3.41 2.51 4.54
C ARG A 166 -3.33 1.38 5.55
N VAL A 167 -2.27 0.57 5.48
CA VAL A 167 -2.09 -0.61 6.33
C VAL A 167 -1.32 -0.21 7.58
N VAL A 168 -1.82 -0.62 8.74
CA VAL A 168 -1.12 -0.42 10.02
C VAL A 168 -0.75 -1.77 10.62
N ILE A 169 0.53 -1.94 10.91
CA ILE A 169 1.05 -3.11 11.61
C ILE A 169 1.40 -2.68 13.03
N ILE A 170 0.95 -3.42 14.05
CA ILE A 170 1.30 -3.16 15.45
C ILE A 170 2.06 -4.33 16.05
N ALA A 171 3.04 -4.07 16.92
CA ALA A 171 3.71 -5.13 17.67
C ALA A 171 2.73 -5.87 18.61
N CYS A 172 2.95 -7.18 18.78
CA CYS A 172 2.22 -7.95 19.79
C CYS A 172 2.60 -7.52 21.23
N GLY A 173 1.83 -7.97 22.22
CA GLY A 173 2.11 -7.76 23.64
C GLY A 173 2.70 -8.99 24.34
N SER A 174 3.51 -8.76 25.39
CA SER A 174 3.95 -9.82 26.30
C SER A 174 2.79 -10.33 27.16
N GLU A 175 2.06 -9.40 27.81
CA GLU A 175 0.84 -9.69 28.57
C GLU A 175 -0.31 -10.13 27.66
N LYS A 176 -0.88 -11.29 27.97
CA LYS A 176 -1.98 -11.92 27.23
C LYS A 176 -3.06 -12.40 28.18
N LEU A 177 -4.28 -12.59 27.67
CA LEU A 177 -5.34 -13.30 28.38
C LEU A 177 -4.86 -14.71 28.80
N PRO A 178 -5.39 -15.25 29.91
CA PRO A 178 -5.08 -16.61 30.34
C PRO A 178 -5.59 -17.64 29.35
N HIS A 179 -5.08 -18.86 29.41
CA HIS A 179 -5.49 -19.94 28.51
C HIS A 179 -7.01 -20.21 28.64
N PRO A 180 -7.77 -20.32 27.53
CA PRO A 180 -9.24 -20.38 27.56
C PRO A 180 -9.80 -21.72 28.09
N GLY A 181 -8.92 -22.70 28.35
CA GLY A 181 -9.29 -24.00 28.91
C GLY A 181 -9.87 -24.96 27.86
N ARG A 182 -10.64 -25.94 28.33
CA ARG A 182 -11.33 -26.94 27.50
C ARG A 182 -12.84 -26.79 27.67
N ASN A 183 -13.61 -27.18 26.65
CA ASN A 183 -15.07 -27.25 26.75
C ASN A 183 -15.53 -28.50 27.53
N GLU A 184 -16.85 -28.64 27.70
CA GLU A 184 -17.49 -29.77 28.42
C GLU A 184 -17.15 -31.16 27.85
N TYR A 185 -16.70 -31.23 26.59
CA TYR A 185 -16.27 -32.46 25.92
C TYR A 185 -14.76 -32.73 26.01
N GLY A 186 -14.01 -31.90 26.76
CA GLY A 186 -12.56 -32.01 26.86
C GLY A 186 -11.80 -31.47 25.64
N ASN A 187 -12.48 -30.87 24.66
CA ASN A 187 -11.82 -30.23 23.52
C ASN A 187 -11.27 -28.86 23.90
N LEU A 188 -10.14 -28.47 23.31
CA LEU A 188 -9.55 -27.15 23.53
C LEU A 188 -10.53 -26.05 23.07
N ASN A 189 -10.81 -25.07 23.93
CA ASN A 189 -11.60 -23.92 23.52
C ASN A 189 -10.87 -23.15 22.41
N ALA A 190 -11.65 -22.49 21.54
CA ALA A 190 -11.07 -21.57 20.59
C ALA A 190 -10.23 -20.51 21.34
N GLY A 191 -9.08 -20.15 20.78
CA GLY A 191 -8.30 -19.03 21.27
C GLY A 191 -9.07 -17.71 21.21
N TYR A 192 -8.45 -16.64 21.69
CA TYR A 192 -9.04 -15.29 21.63
C TYR A 192 -8.76 -14.65 20.27
N PRO A 193 -9.65 -13.77 19.76
CA PRO A 193 -9.31 -12.90 18.64
C PRO A 193 -7.97 -12.20 18.92
N ALA A 194 -7.04 -12.18 17.96
CA ALA A 194 -5.72 -11.62 18.15
C ALA A 194 -5.76 -10.16 18.65
N GLY A 195 -6.76 -9.38 18.21
CA GLY A 195 -6.99 -8.01 18.64
C GLY A 195 -7.43 -7.84 20.10
N GLU A 196 -7.84 -8.92 20.77
CA GLU A 196 -8.29 -8.96 22.17
C GLU A 196 -7.33 -9.75 23.07
N LEU A 197 -6.49 -10.62 22.48
CA LEU A 197 -5.57 -11.48 23.22
C LEU A 197 -4.59 -10.69 24.09
N TYR A 198 -4.07 -9.57 23.60
CA TYR A 198 -2.98 -8.83 24.25
C TYR A 198 -3.51 -7.72 25.15
N THR A 199 -3.23 -7.83 26.46
CA THR A 199 -3.81 -6.96 27.48
C THR A 199 -2.85 -5.91 28.01
N GLY A 200 -1.56 -5.96 27.64
CA GLY A 200 -0.54 -5.05 28.15
C GLY A 200 -0.77 -3.59 27.77
N GLN A 201 -0.38 -2.66 28.67
CA GLN A 201 -0.57 -1.22 28.45
C GLN A 201 0.08 -0.73 27.16
N TYR A 202 1.29 -1.21 26.85
CA TYR A 202 2.01 -0.85 25.64
C TYR A 202 1.22 -1.23 24.38
N HIS A 203 0.80 -2.50 24.26
CA HIS A 203 0.01 -2.97 23.12
C HIS A 203 -1.31 -2.20 22.97
N ARG A 204 -2.03 -1.94 24.07
CA ARG A 204 -3.26 -1.15 24.03
C ARG A 204 -3.03 0.26 23.47
N SER A 205 -1.92 0.91 23.82
CA SER A 205 -1.58 2.22 23.23
C SER A 205 -1.32 2.12 21.72
N LEU A 206 -0.59 1.11 21.25
CA LEU A 206 -0.38 0.87 19.82
C LEU A 206 -1.71 0.63 19.10
N ARG A 207 -2.57 -0.21 19.68
CA ARG A 207 -3.87 -0.56 19.10
C ARG A 207 -4.80 0.64 18.96
N LEU A 208 -4.90 1.47 20.00
CA LEU A 208 -5.71 2.67 19.97
C LEU A 208 -5.22 3.70 18.93
N ALA A 209 -3.90 3.82 18.75
CA ALA A 209 -3.35 4.64 17.68
C ALA A 209 -3.65 4.06 16.29
N ALA A 210 -3.53 2.74 16.12
CA ALA A 210 -3.86 2.07 14.87
C ALA A 210 -5.34 2.21 14.49
N ASP A 211 -6.26 2.07 15.46
CA ASP A 211 -7.69 2.27 15.24
C ASP A 211 -8.02 3.72 14.81
N ALA A 212 -7.21 4.71 15.22
CA ALA A 212 -7.34 6.10 14.76
C ALA A 212 -6.72 6.35 13.39
N LEU A 213 -5.73 5.54 12.98
CA LEU A 213 -5.01 5.69 11.72
C LEU A 213 -5.70 5.02 10.53
N THR A 214 -6.41 3.90 10.75
CA THR A 214 -7.03 3.12 9.68
C THR A 214 -8.20 2.26 10.16
N ALA A 215 -8.92 1.64 9.21
CA ALA A 215 -10.00 0.72 9.50
C ALA A 215 -9.48 -0.61 10.08
N PRO A 216 -10.22 -1.28 10.99
CA PRO A 216 -9.79 -2.53 11.62
C PRO A 216 -9.38 -3.65 10.64
N SER A 217 -10.01 -3.72 9.45
CA SER A 217 -9.67 -4.70 8.40
C SER A 217 -8.29 -4.48 7.79
N LEU A 218 -7.67 -3.31 7.99
CA LEU A 218 -6.32 -2.96 7.53
C LEU A 218 -5.28 -2.95 8.65
N ILE A 219 -5.66 -3.37 9.86
CA ILE A 219 -4.76 -3.51 10.98
C ILE A 219 -4.24 -4.96 11.05
N ARG A 220 -2.94 -5.14 11.22
CA ARG A 220 -2.31 -6.45 11.48
C ARG A 220 -1.49 -6.40 12.75
N ILE A 221 -1.43 -7.51 13.47
CA ILE A 221 -0.50 -7.67 14.59
C ILE A 221 0.73 -8.42 14.09
N ALA A 222 1.92 -7.89 14.35
CA ALA A 222 3.17 -8.60 14.18
C ALA A 222 3.42 -9.47 15.42
N SER A 223 3.14 -10.77 15.29
CA SER A 223 3.32 -11.79 16.31
C SER A 223 4.66 -12.51 16.13
N ALA A 224 5.46 -12.59 17.19
CA ALA A 224 6.71 -13.36 17.18
C ALA A 224 6.51 -14.83 16.78
N LEU A 225 5.38 -15.47 17.08
CA LEU A 225 5.13 -16.88 16.71
C LEU A 225 4.39 -17.01 15.37
N HIS A 226 3.45 -16.10 15.09
CA HIS A 226 2.49 -16.27 14.00
C HIS A 226 2.73 -15.38 12.79
N GLY A 227 3.69 -14.44 12.84
CA GLY A 227 3.91 -13.45 11.79
C GLY A 227 2.85 -12.35 11.80
N LEU A 228 2.48 -11.85 10.61
CA LEU A 228 1.38 -10.89 10.49
C LEU A 228 0.04 -11.62 10.64
N VAL A 229 -0.82 -11.15 11.55
CA VAL A 229 -2.13 -11.75 11.83
C VAL A 229 -3.25 -10.72 11.81
N ASP A 230 -4.41 -11.13 11.30
CA ASP A 230 -5.66 -10.37 11.38
C ASP A 230 -6.17 -10.27 12.82
N LEU A 231 -6.83 -9.15 13.15
CA LEU A 231 -7.40 -8.91 14.48
C LEU A 231 -8.43 -9.97 14.89
N LYS A 232 -9.19 -10.52 13.94
CA LYS A 232 -10.23 -11.53 14.18
C LYS A 232 -9.67 -12.95 14.34
N ARG A 233 -8.39 -13.21 13.99
CA ARG A 233 -7.81 -14.56 14.01
C ARG A 233 -7.78 -15.10 15.44
N PRO A 234 -8.42 -16.25 15.75
CA PRO A 234 -8.32 -16.86 17.06
C PRO A 234 -6.88 -17.37 17.34
N LEU A 235 -6.32 -16.97 18.47
CA LEU A 235 -4.98 -17.34 18.92
C LEU A 235 -5.01 -17.79 20.38
N LEU A 236 -4.26 -18.85 20.68
CA LEU A 236 -3.99 -19.25 22.06
C LEU A 236 -2.90 -18.34 22.65
N PRO A 237 -2.90 -18.10 23.97
CA PRO A 237 -1.77 -17.46 24.63
C PRO A 237 -0.49 -18.28 24.41
N TYR A 238 0.61 -17.60 24.15
CA TYR A 238 1.90 -18.21 23.88
C TYR A 238 3.03 -17.36 24.48
N ASP A 239 4.18 -18.00 24.70
CA ASP A 239 5.39 -17.35 25.19
C ASP A 239 6.53 -17.62 24.18
N VAL A 240 6.69 -16.68 23.25
CA VAL A 240 7.69 -16.70 22.18
C VAL A 240 8.12 -15.26 21.93
N THR A 241 9.43 -15.04 21.93
CA THR A 241 10.08 -13.78 21.57
C THR A 241 10.77 -13.88 20.20
N ILE A 242 11.07 -12.73 19.58
CA ILE A 242 11.88 -12.72 18.36
C ILE A 242 13.25 -13.32 18.67
N GLY A 243 13.73 -14.22 17.81
CA GLY A 243 15.01 -14.91 17.99
C GLY A 243 14.88 -16.30 18.62
N ASP A 244 13.73 -16.63 19.21
CA ASP A 244 13.47 -18.00 19.66
C ASP A 244 13.42 -18.98 18.48
N GLU A 245 13.74 -20.24 18.72
CA GLU A 245 13.67 -21.31 17.69
C GLU A 245 12.29 -21.42 17.03
N ARG A 246 11.23 -21.15 17.79
CA ARG A 246 9.84 -21.19 17.32
C ARG A 246 9.37 -19.86 16.73
N ALA A 247 10.21 -18.83 16.73
CA ALA A 247 9.84 -17.52 16.21
C ALA A 247 9.60 -17.58 14.71
N VAL A 248 8.79 -16.64 14.22
CA VAL A 248 8.48 -16.46 12.81
C VAL A 248 9.77 -16.11 12.05
N THR A 249 9.94 -16.72 10.88
CA THR A 249 11.06 -16.43 9.99
C THR A 249 10.80 -15.21 9.11
N ALA A 250 11.86 -14.58 8.62
CA ALA A 250 11.76 -13.48 7.66
C ALA A 250 11.02 -13.90 6.37
N GLU A 251 11.24 -15.13 5.89
CA GLU A 251 10.54 -15.69 4.73
C GLU A 251 9.02 -15.77 4.96
N ARG A 252 8.60 -16.21 6.15
CA ARG A 252 7.19 -16.28 6.51
C ARG A 252 6.56 -14.89 6.61
N VAL A 253 7.29 -13.92 7.16
CA VAL A 253 6.87 -12.51 7.19
C VAL A 253 6.73 -11.96 5.76
N ALA A 254 7.70 -12.22 4.88
CA ALA A 254 7.64 -11.81 3.47
C ALA A 254 6.42 -12.40 2.74
N ARG A 255 6.12 -13.68 2.96
CA ARG A 255 4.90 -14.28 2.41
C ARG A 255 3.63 -13.59 2.93
N HIS A 256 3.53 -13.35 4.23
CA HIS A 256 2.35 -12.67 4.78
C HIS A 256 2.21 -11.22 4.28
N ALA A 257 3.32 -10.52 4.10
CA ALA A 257 3.33 -9.16 3.55
C ALA A 257 2.85 -9.13 2.09
N ALA A 258 3.31 -10.08 1.27
CA ALA A 258 2.83 -10.28 -0.10
C ALA A 258 1.33 -10.64 -0.14
N GLU A 259 0.87 -11.53 0.74
CA GLU A 259 -0.55 -11.89 0.86
C GLU A 259 -1.44 -10.69 1.27
N LEU A 260 -0.87 -9.72 1.99
CA LEU A 260 -1.52 -8.46 2.37
C LEU A 260 -1.45 -7.38 1.28
N GLY A 261 -0.69 -7.63 0.21
CA GLY A 261 -0.43 -6.70 -0.89
C GLY A 261 0.33 -5.46 -0.44
N THR A 262 1.27 -5.56 0.50
CA THR A 262 1.96 -4.37 1.04
C THR A 262 2.77 -3.61 0.00
N ASP A 263 3.06 -4.23 -1.15
CA ASP A 263 3.67 -3.60 -2.33
C ASP A 263 2.79 -2.50 -2.95
N ASP A 264 1.47 -2.60 -2.84
CA ASP A 264 0.52 -1.54 -3.25
C ASP A 264 -0.25 -0.96 -2.05
N ALA A 265 0.49 -0.67 -0.98
CA ALA A 265 -0.05 -0.02 0.22
C ALA A 265 0.98 0.93 0.85
N ASP A 266 0.48 2.00 1.45
CA ASP A 266 1.24 2.80 2.41
C ASP A 266 1.20 2.05 3.75
N VAL A 267 2.37 1.81 4.36
CA VAL A 267 2.47 0.95 5.54
C VAL A 267 3.15 1.66 6.69
N ILE A 268 2.45 1.70 7.84
CA ILE A 268 2.99 2.20 9.11
C ILE A 268 3.15 1.02 10.07
N PHE A 269 4.32 0.92 10.71
CA PHE A 269 4.54 0.01 11.83
C PHE A 269 4.66 0.76 13.16
N LEU A 270 3.85 0.35 14.13
CA LEU A 270 3.88 0.84 15.51
C LEU A 270 4.42 -0.26 16.43
N GLY A 271 5.68 -0.14 16.85
CA GLY A 271 6.29 -1.10 17.76
C GLY A 271 7.77 -0.86 18.02
N GLY A 272 8.43 -1.85 18.64
CA GLY A 272 9.87 -1.81 18.92
C GLY A 272 10.74 -2.13 17.71
N GLN A 273 12.02 -1.73 17.78
CA GLN A 273 12.98 -1.83 16.68
C GLN A 273 13.24 -3.28 16.20
N GLU A 274 13.18 -4.27 17.08
CA GLU A 274 13.39 -5.68 16.71
C GLU A 274 12.35 -6.17 15.69
N TYR A 275 11.08 -5.82 15.90
CA TYR A 275 10.02 -6.11 14.94
C TYR A 275 10.15 -5.30 13.65
N ALA A 276 10.55 -4.02 13.75
CA ALA A 276 10.78 -3.20 12.57
C ALA A 276 11.89 -3.80 11.69
N ALA A 277 12.99 -4.26 12.30
CA ALA A 277 14.09 -4.91 11.60
C ALA A 277 13.66 -6.23 10.93
N LEU A 278 12.76 -6.99 11.55
CA LEU A 278 12.19 -8.21 10.96
C LEU A 278 11.26 -7.92 9.77
N LEU A 279 10.49 -6.82 9.82
CA LEU A 279 9.52 -6.45 8.79
C LEU A 279 10.15 -5.77 7.57
N ARG A 280 11.18 -4.94 7.78
CA ARG A 280 11.77 -4.07 6.75
C ARG A 280 12.28 -4.82 5.51
N PRO A 281 12.87 -6.03 5.58
CA PRO A 281 13.21 -6.79 4.38
C PRO A 281 12.00 -7.17 3.51
N ALA A 282 10.82 -7.38 4.12
CA ALA A 282 9.58 -7.70 3.42
C ALA A 282 8.81 -6.44 2.96
N ILE A 283 8.99 -5.33 3.66
CA ILE A 283 8.31 -4.05 3.40
C ILE A 283 9.37 -2.94 3.45
N PRO A 284 10.11 -2.70 2.35
CA PRO A 284 11.20 -1.72 2.34
C PRO A 284 10.74 -0.30 2.69
N HIS A 285 9.55 0.09 2.23
CA HIS A 285 8.90 1.39 2.46
C HIS A 285 8.14 1.49 3.79
N LEU A 286 8.53 0.71 4.80
CA LEU A 286 7.86 0.70 6.10
C LEU A 286 8.17 1.96 6.92
N LEU A 287 7.17 2.81 7.14
CA LEU A 287 7.29 3.93 8.08
C LEU A 287 7.27 3.43 9.52
N THR A 288 8.24 3.86 10.33
CA THR A 288 8.32 3.57 11.77
C THR A 288 8.37 4.88 12.56
N PRO A 289 7.22 5.53 12.85
CA PRO A 289 7.20 6.89 13.39
C PRO A 289 7.48 6.94 14.89
N LEU A 290 7.52 5.78 15.56
CA LEU A 290 7.81 5.69 16.99
C LEU A 290 9.32 5.69 17.23
N ALA A 291 9.78 6.68 17.99
CA ALA A 291 11.17 6.82 18.42
C ALA A 291 11.27 6.88 19.95
N GLY A 292 12.43 6.51 20.50
CA GLY A 292 12.68 6.48 21.94
C GLY A 292 12.29 5.15 22.59
N GLY A 293 11.92 5.22 23.88
CA GLY A 293 11.51 4.05 24.66
C GLY A 293 10.00 3.83 24.64
N MET A 294 9.55 2.80 25.38
CA MET A 294 8.12 2.47 25.44
C MET A 294 7.25 3.60 26.01
N GLY A 295 7.80 4.44 26.90
CA GLY A 295 7.10 5.61 27.45
C GLY A 295 6.82 6.66 26.38
N GLU A 296 7.86 7.02 25.62
CA GLU A 296 7.80 7.95 24.50
C GLU A 296 6.89 7.42 23.40
N HIS A 297 7.00 6.14 23.06
CA HIS A 297 6.12 5.46 22.10
C HIS A 297 4.65 5.62 22.49
N ARG A 298 4.31 5.43 23.76
CA ARG A 298 2.93 5.63 24.25
C ARG A 298 2.49 7.08 24.15
N GLY A 299 3.38 8.04 24.37
CA GLY A 299 3.14 9.46 24.16
C GLY A 299 2.80 9.79 22.71
N LEU A 300 3.61 9.30 21.76
CA LEU A 300 3.38 9.46 20.32
C LEU A 300 2.08 8.77 19.87
N CYS A 301 1.78 7.57 20.38
CA CYS A 301 0.52 6.89 20.11
C CYS A 301 -0.70 7.70 20.60
N LYS A 302 -0.58 8.32 21.78
CA LYS A 302 -1.62 9.21 22.30
C LYS A 302 -1.82 10.42 21.39
N GLN A 303 -0.73 11.05 20.93
CA GLN A 303 -0.79 12.16 19.98
C GLN A 303 -1.47 11.76 18.68
N ALA A 304 -1.06 10.65 18.05
CA ALA A 304 -1.69 10.16 16.82
C ALA A 304 -3.18 9.84 17.01
N ARG A 305 -3.60 9.37 18.20
CA ARG A 305 -5.01 9.15 18.51
C ARG A 305 -5.80 10.47 18.59
N GLU A 306 -5.21 11.51 19.15
CA GLU A 306 -5.89 12.76 19.50
C GLU A 306 -5.79 13.84 18.42
N ASP A 307 -4.76 13.80 17.57
CA ASP A 307 -4.44 14.85 16.60
C ASP A 307 -4.47 14.31 15.15
N ALA A 308 -5.35 14.88 14.33
CA ALA A 308 -5.48 14.53 12.92
C ALA A 308 -4.27 14.96 12.09
N ALA A 309 -3.65 16.11 12.39
CA ALA A 309 -2.51 16.61 11.65
C ALA A 309 -1.29 15.68 11.80
N VAL A 310 -1.12 15.08 12.98
CA VAL A 310 -0.10 14.05 13.22
C VAL A 310 -0.36 12.83 12.34
N ARG A 311 -1.61 12.35 12.25
CA ARG A 311 -1.96 11.20 11.40
C ARG A 311 -1.75 11.50 9.92
N ASP A 312 -2.13 12.69 9.47
CA ASP A 312 -1.97 13.11 8.07
C ASP A 312 -0.48 13.24 7.71
N ALA A 313 0.34 13.77 8.62
CA ALA A 313 1.78 13.83 8.44
C ALA A 313 2.40 12.42 8.32
N TRP A 314 2.02 11.48 9.19
CA TRP A 314 2.51 10.10 9.10
C TRP A 314 2.09 9.41 7.80
N TRP A 315 0.84 9.61 7.34
CA TRP A 315 0.40 9.03 6.08
C TRP A 315 1.07 9.67 4.86
N LYS A 316 1.38 10.96 4.92
CA LYS A 316 2.15 11.64 3.88
C LYS A 316 3.56 11.07 3.77
N GLU A 317 4.26 10.93 4.90
CA GLU A 317 5.61 10.36 4.94
C GLU A 317 5.62 8.88 4.48
N ALA A 318 4.63 8.09 4.90
CA ALA A 318 4.49 6.70 4.43
C ALA A 318 4.27 6.61 2.91
N ALA A 319 3.53 7.56 2.34
CA ALA A 319 3.29 7.62 0.90
C ALA A 319 4.54 8.05 0.11
N GLU A 320 5.36 8.94 0.68
CA GLU A 320 6.66 9.35 0.13
C GLU A 320 7.64 8.17 0.13
N LEU A 321 7.77 7.45 1.25
CA LEU A 321 8.59 6.23 1.34
C LEU A 321 8.15 5.15 0.33
N HIS A 322 6.84 4.97 0.12
CA HIS A 322 6.35 4.06 -0.91
C HIS A 322 6.85 4.46 -2.31
N ALA A 323 6.73 5.74 -2.65
CA ALA A 323 7.15 6.25 -3.95
C ALA A 323 8.67 6.12 -4.19
N GLU A 324 9.49 6.27 -3.15
CA GLU A 324 10.95 6.08 -3.23
C GLU A 324 11.34 4.63 -3.55
N HIS A 325 10.64 3.65 -2.97
CA HIS A 325 10.95 2.23 -3.14
C HIS A 325 10.25 1.56 -4.32
N HIS A 326 9.15 2.15 -4.80
CA HIS A 326 8.41 1.71 -5.96
C HIS A 326 8.35 2.86 -6.97
N PRO A 327 9.49 3.29 -7.54
CA PRO A 327 9.45 4.22 -8.65
C PRO A 327 8.51 3.60 -9.68
N ALA A 328 7.54 4.39 -10.16
CA ALA A 328 6.56 3.92 -11.12
C ALA A 328 7.32 3.15 -12.21
N ARG A 329 7.05 1.85 -12.35
CA ARG A 329 7.58 1.09 -13.48
C ARG A 329 6.96 1.71 -14.72
N ALA A 330 7.73 2.58 -15.37
CA ALA A 330 7.44 3.20 -16.65
C ALA A 330 7.42 2.13 -17.75
#